data_AF-A0A0R3R4I2-F1
#
_entry.id   AF-A0A0R3R4I2-F1
#
_cell.length_a   1.000
_cell.length_b   1.000
_cell.length_c   1.000
_cell.angle_alpha   90.00
_cell.angle_beta   90.00
_cell.angle_gamma   90.00
#
_symmetry.space_group_name_H-M   'P 1'
#
loop_
_entity.id
_entity.type
_entity.pdbx_description
1 polymer ?
#
loop_
_entity_poly.entity_id
_entity_poly.type
_entity_poly.pdbx_seq_one_letter_code
_entity_poly.pdbx_strand_id
1 'polypeptide(L)'
;MLKYSILLVFVTVGVYCDLLSEAGDFFSKHFTDFKSLFAKDEKQLQQSVEQVKNLLATVQDKMAQLKSLANEAQKGTLNKVGYLISEINDFQKNAKNNWENLVKKIFIDEGLNKILPLLQKLQNSASATFATYLLTCIIPLLTNALRE
;
A
#
# COMPACT_ATOMS: atom_id res chain seq x y z
N MET A 1 9.57 -20.42 -34.44
CA MET A 1 9.82 -20.50 -32.99
C MET A 1 10.00 -19.09 -32.44
N LEU A 2 8.95 -18.49 -31.86
CA LEU A 2 9.04 -17.15 -31.27
C LEU A 2 9.19 -17.30 -29.75
N LYS A 3 10.38 -17.00 -29.24
CA LYS A 3 10.66 -16.84 -27.80
C LYS A 3 10.09 -15.48 -27.38
N TYR A 4 8.94 -15.46 -26.72
CA TYR A 4 8.43 -14.26 -26.08
C TYR A 4 9.19 -14.02 -24.78
N SER A 5 10.22 -13.18 -24.87
CA SER A 5 10.76 -12.45 -23.73
C SER A 5 9.64 -11.61 -23.12
N ILE A 6 9.11 -12.03 -21.97
CA ILE A 6 8.15 -11.23 -21.20
C ILE A 6 8.96 -10.16 -20.46
N LEU A 7 9.10 -9.02 -21.11
CA LEU A 7 9.53 -7.76 -20.54
C LEU A 7 8.25 -7.05 -20.10
N LEU A 8 7.86 -7.21 -18.83
CA LEU A 8 6.72 -6.51 -18.25
C LEU A 8 7.23 -5.54 -17.20
N VAL A 9 7.79 -4.42 -17.70
CA VAL A 9 8.04 -3.22 -16.92
C VAL A 9 6.89 -2.27 -17.22
N PHE A 10 5.93 -2.21 -16.30
CA PHE A 10 5.00 -1.09 -16.19
C PHE A 10 5.03 -0.60 -14.76
N VAL A 11 5.77 0.48 -14.51
CA VAL A 11 5.59 1.31 -13.31
C VAL A 11 5.37 2.73 -13.79
N THR A 12 4.10 3.05 -14.05
CA THR A 12 3.64 4.40 -14.30
C THR A 12 3.60 5.14 -12.96
N VAL A 13 4.61 5.97 -12.74
CA VAL A 13 4.82 6.78 -11.52
C VAL A 13 3.64 7.72 -11.22
N GLY A 14 2.75 7.98 -12.19
CA GLY A 14 1.55 8.81 -12.03
C GLY A 14 0.34 8.14 -11.39
N VAL A 15 0.26 6.80 -11.36
CA VAL A 15 -0.90 6.07 -10.80
C VAL A 15 -0.73 5.85 -9.28
N TYR A 16 0.49 6.02 -8.77
CA TYR A 16 0.81 5.76 -7.37
C TYR A 16 0.09 6.72 -6.40
N CYS A 17 -0.16 7.98 -6.78
CA CYS A 17 -0.86 8.93 -5.92
C CYS A 17 -2.36 8.64 -5.77
N ASP A 18 -3.05 8.23 -6.83
CA ASP A 18 -4.48 7.85 -6.75
C ASP A 18 -4.63 6.51 -6.02
N LEU A 19 -3.73 5.55 -6.26
CA LEU A 19 -3.77 4.23 -5.62
C LEU A 19 -3.42 4.24 -4.13
N LEU A 20 -2.58 5.18 -3.68
CA LEU A 20 -2.32 5.38 -2.25
C LEU A 20 -3.58 5.88 -1.52
N SER A 21 -4.37 6.74 -2.17
CA SER A 21 -5.66 7.21 -1.66
C SER A 21 -6.69 6.07 -1.66
N GLU A 22 -6.74 5.28 -2.73
CA GLU A 22 -7.70 4.17 -2.89
C GLU A 22 -7.41 2.97 -1.95
N ALA A 23 -6.13 2.64 -1.72
CA ALA A 23 -5.77 1.60 -0.76
C ALA A 23 -6.08 2.01 0.69
N GLY A 24 -5.85 3.28 1.03
CA GLY A 24 -6.30 3.84 2.32
C GLY A 24 -7.80 3.73 2.48
N ASP A 25 -8.57 4.07 1.44
CA ASP A 25 -10.03 3.94 1.44
C ASP A 25 -10.49 2.48 1.53
N PHE A 26 -9.80 1.54 0.87
CA PHE A 26 -10.10 0.11 0.99
C PHE A 26 -9.98 -0.38 2.43
N PHE A 27 -8.84 -0.16 3.11
CA PHE A 27 -8.66 -0.62 4.49
C PHE A 27 -9.52 0.12 5.52
N SER A 28 -10.02 1.31 5.17
CA SER A 28 -10.88 2.11 6.04
C SER A 28 -12.36 1.76 5.89
N LYS A 29 -12.83 1.50 4.66
CA LYS A 29 -14.27 1.40 4.34
C LYS A 29 -14.72 0.01 3.88
N HIS A 30 -13.83 -0.77 3.24
CA HIS A 30 -14.21 -2.01 2.55
C HIS A 30 -13.56 -3.26 3.15
N PHE A 31 -12.44 -3.10 3.87
CA PHE A 31 -11.75 -4.21 4.49
C PHE A 31 -12.53 -4.71 5.70
N THR A 32 -12.98 -5.96 5.61
CA THR A 32 -13.71 -6.66 6.67
C THR A 32 -12.87 -7.77 7.29
N ASP A 33 -12.08 -8.47 6.46
CA ASP A 33 -11.23 -9.57 6.87
C ASP A 33 -10.09 -9.78 5.86
N PHE A 34 -8.99 -10.42 6.27
CA PHE A 34 -7.84 -10.71 5.40
C PHE A 34 -8.22 -11.58 4.19
N LYS A 35 -9.29 -12.38 4.28
CA LYS A 35 -9.81 -13.16 3.14
C LYS A 35 -10.33 -12.29 1.99
N SER A 36 -10.67 -11.02 2.25
CA SER A 36 -11.04 -10.06 1.20
C SER A 36 -9.90 -9.77 0.22
N LEU A 37 -8.67 -10.11 0.60
CA LEU A 37 -7.47 -9.99 -0.24
C LEU A 37 -7.21 -11.26 -1.05
N PHE A 38 -8.02 -12.31 -0.92
CA PHE A 38 -7.83 -13.52 -1.73
C PHE A 38 -8.27 -13.25 -3.17
N ALA A 39 -7.48 -13.76 -4.11
CA ALA A 39 -7.66 -13.50 -5.52
C ALA A 39 -8.17 -14.74 -6.24
N LYS A 40 -9.20 -14.56 -7.08
CA LYS A 40 -9.74 -15.62 -7.94
C LYS A 40 -9.15 -15.61 -9.35
N ASP A 41 -8.55 -14.48 -9.73
CA ASP A 41 -7.94 -14.25 -11.03
C ASP A 41 -6.71 -13.35 -10.90
N GLU A 42 -5.92 -13.23 -11.98
CA GLU A 42 -4.67 -12.47 -12.01
C GLU A 42 -4.88 -10.97 -11.74
N LYS A 43 -5.99 -10.40 -12.21
CA LYS A 43 -6.29 -8.98 -12.02
C LYS A 43 -6.58 -8.70 -10.54
N GLN A 44 -7.41 -9.54 -9.91
CA GLN A 44 -7.66 -9.46 -8.47
C GLN A 44 -6.38 -9.67 -7.68
N LEU A 45 -5.51 -10.59 -8.12
CA LEU A 45 -4.23 -10.84 -7.45
C LEU A 45 -3.35 -9.59 -7.47
N GLN A 46 -3.17 -8.97 -8.63
CA GLN A 46 -2.39 -7.73 -8.76
C GLN A 46 -2.97 -6.62 -7.88
N GLN A 47 -4.29 -6.46 -7.88
CA GLN A 47 -4.97 -5.48 -7.05
C GLN A 47 -4.77 -5.73 -5.55
N SER A 48 -4.95 -6.98 -5.09
CA SER A 48 -4.76 -7.33 -3.68
C SER A 48 -3.31 -7.18 -3.24
N VAL A 49 -2.35 -7.53 -4.09
CA VAL A 49 -0.92 -7.32 -3.82
C VAL A 49 -0.62 -5.83 -3.64
N GLU A 50 -1.14 -4.98 -4.53
CA GLU A 50 -0.95 -3.54 -4.45
C GLU A 50 -1.61 -2.95 -3.19
N GLN A 51 -2.81 -3.41 -2.83
CA GLN A 51 -3.48 -3.02 -1.59
C GLN A 51 -2.61 -3.31 -0.36
N VAL A 52 -2.10 -4.54 -0.20
CA VAL A 52 -1.28 -4.89 0.97
C VAL A 52 0.04 -4.11 0.96
N LYS A 53 0.66 -3.91 -0.21
CA LYS A 53 1.88 -3.12 -0.34
C LYS A 53 1.66 -1.67 0.11
N ASN A 54 0.57 -1.05 -0.33
CA ASN A 54 0.22 0.32 0.03
C ASN A 54 -0.11 0.46 1.52
N LEU A 55 -0.77 -0.54 2.11
CA LEU A 55 -0.98 -0.59 3.56
C LEU A 55 0.36 -0.61 4.30
N LEU A 56 1.26 -1.52 3.94
CA LEU A 56 2.57 -1.64 4.61
C LEU A 56 3.43 -0.39 4.41
N ALA A 57 3.39 0.23 3.23
CA ALA A 57 4.08 1.49 2.96
C ALA A 57 3.52 2.62 3.83
N THR A 58 2.20 2.70 3.99
CA THR A 58 1.54 3.68 4.87
C THR A 58 1.93 3.46 6.34
N VAL A 59 2.00 2.21 6.78
CA VAL A 59 2.47 1.86 8.13
C VAL A 59 3.93 2.25 8.32
N GLN A 60 4.76 2.05 7.30
CA GLN A 60 6.18 2.43 7.32
C GLN A 60 6.36 3.95 7.37
N ASP A 61 5.61 4.71 6.56
CA ASP A 61 5.61 6.17 6.55
C ASP A 61 5.20 6.75 7.92
N LYS A 62 4.13 6.18 8.50
CA LYS A 62 3.57 6.64 9.79
C LYS A 62 4.15 5.91 11.00
N MET A 63 5.27 5.21 10.84
CA MET A 63 5.85 4.32 11.85
C MET A 63 6.04 5.00 13.22
N ALA A 64 6.57 6.22 13.23
CA ALA A 64 6.82 6.97 14.46
C ALA A 64 5.52 7.30 15.22
N GLN A 65 4.48 7.73 14.50
CA GLN A 65 3.17 8.05 15.06
C GLN A 65 2.42 6.80 15.52
N LEU A 66 2.53 5.70 14.77
CA LEU A 66 1.94 4.42 15.16
C LEU A 66 2.62 3.87 16.42
N LYS A 67 3.95 3.99 16.54
CA LYS A 67 4.69 3.53 17.72
C LYS A 67 4.34 4.30 18.99
N SER A 68 3.99 5.57 18.92
CA SER A 68 3.58 6.34 20.10
C SER A 68 2.19 5.95 20.61
N LEU A 69 1.32 5.44 19.73
CA LEU A 69 -0.03 4.98 20.06
C LEU A 69 -0.10 3.47 20.37
N ALA A 70 0.93 2.72 19.97
CA ALA A 70 0.99 1.27 20.09
C ALA A 70 1.41 0.81 21.49
N ASN A 71 0.84 -0.31 21.94
CA ASN A 71 1.39 -1.08 23.05
C ASN A 71 2.63 -1.90 22.62
N GLU A 72 3.33 -2.53 23.57
CA GLU A 72 4.55 -3.30 23.28
C GLU A 72 4.35 -4.44 22.27
N ALA A 73 3.21 -5.14 22.32
CA ALA A 73 2.90 -6.19 21.35
C ALA A 73 2.73 -5.63 19.93
N GLN A 74 2.03 -4.50 19.80
CA GLN A 74 1.83 -3.81 18.52
C GLN A 74 3.13 -3.21 17.97
N LYS A 75 4.00 -2.68 18.84
CA LYS A 75 5.36 -2.23 18.46
C LYS A 75 6.19 -3.37 17.89
N GLY A 76 6.05 -4.57 18.46
CA GLY A 76 6.65 -5.80 17.94
C GLY A 76 6.27 -6.04 16.48
N THR A 77 4.98 -5.99 16.14
CA THR A 77 4.52 -6.12 14.75
C THR A 77 4.98 -4.94 13.87
N LEU A 78 4.91 -3.70 14.36
CA LEU A 78 5.36 -2.51 13.62
C LEU A 78 6.83 -2.62 13.20
N ASN A 79 7.69 -3.15 14.07
CA ASN A 79 9.11 -3.36 13.76
C ASN A 79 9.34 -4.37 12.61
N LYS A 80 8.37 -5.25 12.35
CA LYS A 80 8.47 -6.26 11.28
C LYS A 80 8.00 -5.75 9.92
N VAL A 81 7.36 -4.58 9.84
CA VAL A 81 6.76 -4.05 8.61
C VAL A 81 7.77 -3.97 7.45
N GLY A 82 9.01 -3.57 7.72
CA GLY A 82 10.07 -3.56 6.71
C GLY A 82 10.36 -4.95 6.13
N TYR A 83 10.37 -5.98 6.97
CA TYR A 83 10.51 -7.38 6.53
C TYR A 83 9.30 -7.83 5.70
N LEU A 84 8.08 -7.48 6.10
CA LEU A 84 6.86 -7.83 5.35
C LEU A 84 6.84 -7.19 3.95
N ILE A 85 7.34 -5.96 3.81
CA ILE A 85 7.48 -5.30 2.51
C ILE A 85 8.44 -6.08 1.61
N SER A 86 9.56 -6.54 2.16
CA SER A 86 10.49 -7.41 1.43
C SER A 86 9.81 -8.71 0.97
N GLU A 87 8.98 -9.35 1.81
CA GLU A 87 8.27 -10.57 1.41
C GLU A 87 7.29 -10.36 0.26
N ILE A 88 6.57 -9.24 0.23
CA ILE A 88 5.67 -8.90 -0.89
C ILE A 88 6.47 -8.62 -2.16
N ASN A 89 7.56 -7.87 -2.06
CA ASN A 89 8.42 -7.60 -3.21
C ASN A 89 9.02 -8.89 -3.77
N ASP A 90 9.41 -9.83 -2.91
CA ASP A 90 9.91 -11.15 -3.32
C ASP A 90 8.81 -12.03 -3.92
N PHE A 91 7.58 -11.94 -3.42
CA PHE A 91 6.41 -12.58 -4.04
C PHE A 91 6.20 -12.08 -5.48
N GLN A 92 6.21 -10.75 -5.68
CA GLN A 92 6.03 -10.15 -7.01
C GLN A 92 7.15 -10.55 -7.99
N LYS A 93 8.40 -10.63 -7.52
CA LYS A 93 9.55 -11.03 -8.36
C LYS A 93 9.53 -12.51 -8.73
N ASN A 94 9.10 -13.38 -7.83
CA ASN A 94 9.23 -14.83 -7.99
C ASN A 94 7.94 -15.53 -8.43
N ALA A 95 6.84 -14.79 -8.66
CA ALA A 95 5.53 -15.30 -9.08
C ALA A 95 5.12 -16.60 -8.35
N LYS A 96 5.42 -16.69 -7.05
CA LYS A 96 5.20 -17.92 -6.30
C LYS A 96 3.71 -18.14 -6.08
N ASN A 97 3.21 -19.30 -6.47
CA ASN A 97 1.83 -19.75 -6.27
C ASN A 97 1.50 -19.91 -4.77
N ASN A 98 1.37 -18.82 -4.01
CA ASN A 98 0.94 -18.92 -2.61
C ASN A 98 0.46 -17.61 -1.96
N TRP A 99 -0.21 -16.74 -2.72
CA TRP A 99 -0.67 -15.44 -2.23
C TRP A 99 -1.49 -15.54 -0.94
N GLU A 100 -2.43 -16.49 -0.87
CA GLU A 100 -3.27 -16.66 0.32
C GLU A 100 -2.48 -16.95 1.60
N ASN A 101 -1.43 -17.77 1.49
CA ASN A 101 -0.59 -18.08 2.65
C ASN A 101 0.29 -16.88 3.03
N LEU A 102 0.74 -16.07 2.07
CA LEU A 102 1.43 -14.82 2.37
C LEU A 102 0.51 -13.83 3.08
N VAL A 103 -0.74 -13.67 2.62
CA VAL A 103 -1.74 -12.83 3.29
C VAL A 103 -2.01 -13.35 4.71
N LYS A 104 -2.20 -14.66 4.90
CA LYS A 104 -2.36 -15.24 6.25
C LYS A 104 -1.17 -14.93 7.14
N LYS A 105 0.05 -15.12 6.64
CA LYS A 105 1.27 -14.80 7.39
C LYS A 105 1.30 -13.33 7.81
N ILE A 106 1.09 -12.41 6.88
CA ILE A 106 1.13 -10.96 7.16
C ILE A 106 0.08 -10.55 8.20
N PHE A 107 -1.17 -10.98 8.03
CA PHE A 107 -2.28 -10.49 8.83
C PHE A 107 -2.47 -11.25 10.15
N ILE A 108 -2.22 -12.56 10.17
CA ILE A 108 -2.43 -13.45 11.31
C ILE A 108 -1.15 -13.70 12.07
N ASP A 109 -0.14 -14.30 11.43
CA ASP A 109 1.07 -14.77 12.11
C ASP A 109 1.92 -13.60 12.60
N GLU A 110 2.10 -12.60 11.72
CA GLU A 110 2.88 -11.40 12.01
C GLU A 110 2.02 -10.34 12.72
N GLY A 111 0.70 -10.46 12.61
CA GLY A 111 -0.26 -9.72 13.43
C GLY A 111 -0.63 -8.34 12.89
N LEU A 112 -0.52 -8.09 11.59
CA LEU A 112 -0.89 -6.80 10.99
C LEU A 112 -2.35 -6.39 11.30
N ASN A 113 -3.26 -7.36 11.45
CA ASN A 113 -4.64 -7.13 11.89
C ASN A 113 -4.74 -6.34 13.21
N LYS A 114 -3.75 -6.47 14.10
CA LYS A 114 -3.72 -5.80 15.41
C LYS A 114 -3.27 -4.34 15.31
N ILE A 115 -2.70 -3.93 14.18
CA ILE A 115 -2.25 -2.54 13.91
C ILE A 115 -3.32 -1.75 13.16
N LEU A 116 -4.23 -2.40 12.41
CA LEU A 116 -5.29 -1.70 11.67
C LEU A 116 -6.09 -0.71 12.52
N PRO A 117 -6.48 -1.01 13.78
CA PRO A 117 -7.16 -0.03 14.63
C PRO A 117 -6.31 1.21 14.96
N LEU A 118 -4.98 1.08 14.99
CA LEU A 118 -4.07 2.22 15.22
C LEU A 118 -4.05 3.16 14.02
N LEU A 119 -4.07 2.62 12.80
CA LEU A 119 -4.19 3.40 11.57
C LEU A 119 -5.51 4.16 11.52
N GLN A 120 -6.62 3.49 11.87
CA GLN A 120 -7.93 4.12 11.96
C GLN A 120 -7.95 5.23 13.02
N LYS A 121 -7.32 5.02 14.19
CA LYS A 121 -7.19 6.08 15.21
C LYS A 121 -6.42 7.28 14.68
N LEU A 122 -5.33 7.09 13.95
CA LEU A 122 -4.57 8.18 13.34
C LEU A 122 -5.41 8.96 12.32
N GLN A 123 -6.16 8.26 11.48
CA GLN A 123 -7.02 8.89 10.46
C GLN A 123 -8.16 9.71 11.09
N ASN A 124 -8.80 9.19 12.13
CA ASN A 124 -9.86 9.91 12.86
C ASN A 124 -9.33 11.07 13.71
N SER A 125 -8.10 10.97 14.22
CA SER A 125 -7.42 12.06 14.93
C SER A 125 -7.01 13.20 14.00
N ALA A 126 -6.95 12.94 12.69
CA ALA A 126 -6.56 13.90 11.67
C ALA A 126 -7.76 14.46 10.87
N SER A 127 -8.94 14.51 11.51
CA SER A 127 -10.10 15.24 10.97
C SER A 127 -9.89 16.76 11.06
N ALA A 128 -9.07 17.28 10.16
CA ALA A 128 -9.16 18.57 9.46
C ALA A 128 -7.82 18.78 8.74
N THR A 129 -7.84 19.04 7.42
CA THR A 129 -6.69 19.55 6.63
C THR A 129 -5.75 18.52 5.98
N PHE A 130 -6.27 17.56 5.19
CA PHE A 130 -5.46 16.94 4.11
C PHE A 130 -5.76 17.49 2.71
N ALA A 131 -6.72 18.41 2.57
CA ALA A 131 -7.11 18.97 1.27
C ALA A 131 -6.16 20.06 0.71
N THR A 132 -5.07 20.44 1.40
CA THR A 132 -4.31 21.66 1.04
C THR A 132 -2.86 21.47 0.62
N TYR A 133 -2.32 20.25 0.53
CA TYR A 133 -0.89 20.05 0.21
C TYR A 133 -0.57 19.33 -1.10
N LEU A 134 -1.52 19.25 -2.05
CA LEU A 134 -1.25 18.69 -3.40
C LEU A 134 -1.56 19.67 -4.55
N LEU A 135 -1.45 20.98 -4.31
CA LEU A 135 -1.70 22.01 -5.32
C LEU A 135 -0.50 22.94 -5.59
N THR A 136 0.74 22.44 -5.51
CA THR A 136 1.94 23.25 -5.86
C THR A 136 2.98 22.56 -6.75
N CYS A 137 2.67 21.43 -7.40
CA CYS A 137 3.55 20.82 -8.41
C CYS A 137 3.12 21.10 -9.85
N ILE A 138 2.54 22.27 -10.14
CA ILE A 138 2.48 22.79 -11.52
C ILE A 138 3.26 24.10 -11.56
N ILE A 139 4.53 23.98 -11.94
CA ILE A 139 5.29 25.10 -12.47
C ILE A 139 4.54 25.57 -13.73
N PRO A 140 4.14 26.84 -13.88
CA PRO A 140 3.66 27.33 -15.16
C PRO A 140 4.88 27.55 -16.08
N LEU A 141 5.38 26.48 -16.70
CA LEU A 141 6.28 26.56 -17.85
C LEU A 141 5.46 26.59 -19.14
N LEU A 142 4.68 27.66 -19.34
CA LEU A 142 4.16 28.03 -20.66
C LEU A 142 4.12 29.57 -20.77
N THR A 143 5.28 30.20 -20.71
CA THR A 143 5.46 31.49 -21.39
C THR A 143 5.47 31.25 -22.90
N ASN A 144 4.31 31.51 -23.51
CA ASN A 144 4.14 32.07 -24.86
C ASN A 144 5.12 31.57 -25.94
N ALA A 145 4.89 30.35 -26.43
CA ALA A 145 5.05 30.09 -27.85
C ALA A 145 3.77 30.61 -28.54
N LEU A 146 3.76 31.90 -28.92
CA LEU A 146 2.90 32.54 -29.93
C LEU A 146 3.19 34.05 -29.92
N ARG A 147 4.23 34.45 -30.66
CA ARG A 147 4.37 35.79 -31.22
C ARG A 147 4.57 35.57 -32.72
N GLU A 148 3.47 35.65 -33.47
CA GLU A 148 3.50 36.13 -34.85
C GLU A 148 3.63 37.66 -34.84
#